data_AF-A0A961ES62-F1
#
_entry.id   AF-A0A961ES62-F1
#
_cell.length_a   1.000
_cell.length_b   1.000
_cell.length_c   1.000
_cell.angle_alpha   90.00
_cell.angle_beta   90.00
_cell.angle_gamma   90.00
#
_symmetry.space_group_name_H-M   'P 1'
#
loop_
_entity.id
_entity.type
_entity.pdbx_description
1 polymer ?
#
loop_
_entity_poly.entity_id
_entity_poly.type
_entity_poly.pdbx_seq_one_letter_code
_entity_poly.pdbx_strand_id
1 'polypeptide(L)'
;MKTAIVALGLLGSLACFTMGFKWLVDYNHYQGRIEVAQEMSATSAHRSILEPSNLEDQRRASFMLYAVGILALVSSALLHFTGPRTTGVILGVSVLLPFLFTWKTLLATFLFVIAGALALTTRTVKAAPAAQT
;
A
#
# COMPACT_ATOMS: atom_id res chain seq x y z
N MET A 1 21.52 5.66 -5.35
CA MET A 1 20.51 4.62 -5.07
C MET A 1 19.58 4.97 -3.91
N LYS A 2 20.07 5.48 -2.77
CA LYS A 2 19.20 5.90 -1.64
C LYS A 2 18.11 6.92 -2.04
N THR A 3 18.47 7.93 -2.82
CA THR A 3 17.54 8.92 -3.38
C THR A 3 16.45 8.30 -4.24
N ALA A 4 16.76 7.27 -5.05
CA ALA A 4 15.78 6.56 -5.85
C ALA A 4 14.79 5.77 -4.97
N ILE A 5 15.26 5.13 -3.89
CA ILE A 5 14.40 4.41 -2.94
C ILE A 5 13.43 5.40 -2.28
N VAL A 6 13.91 6.57 -1.84
CA VAL A 6 13.07 7.62 -1.24
C VAL A 6 12.06 8.16 -2.25
N ALA A 7 12.48 8.45 -3.48
CA ALA A 7 11.59 8.93 -4.54
C ALA A 7 10.48 7.91 -4.87
N LEU A 8 10.84 6.63 -5.00
CA LEU A 8 9.87 5.56 -5.22
C LEU A 8 8.94 5.36 -4.02
N GLY A 9 9.45 5.48 -2.80
CA GLY A 9 8.65 5.44 -1.57
C GLY A 9 7.61 6.57 -1.54
N LEU A 10 8.02 7.81 -1.88
CA LEU A 10 7.12 8.95 -1.97
C LEU A 10 6.03 8.76 -3.05
N LEU A 11 6.43 8.38 -4.27
CA LEU A 11 5.50 8.15 -5.37
C LEU A 11 4.53 7.00 -5.09
N GLY A 12 5.02 5.89 -4.53
CA GLY A 12 4.20 4.75 -4.14
C GLY A 12 3.21 5.11 -3.03
N SER A 13 3.63 5.92 -2.06
CA SER A 13 2.76 6.37 -0.98
C SER A 13 1.66 7.30 -1.50
N LEU A 14 2.00 8.19 -2.43
CA LEU A 14 1.03 9.04 -3.11
C LEU A 14 0.02 8.20 -3.90
N ALA A 15 0.47 7.18 -4.64
CA ALA A 15 -0.41 6.25 -5.36
C ALA A 15 -1.34 5.47 -4.42
N CYS A 16 -0.84 5.03 -3.26
CA CYS A 16 -1.66 4.38 -2.24
C CYS A 16 -2.72 5.32 -1.67
N PHE A 17 -2.37 6.58 -1.40
CA PHE A 17 -3.33 7.57 -0.91
C PHE A 17 -4.40 7.91 -1.93
N THR A 18 -4.04 8.10 -3.21
CA THR A 18 -5.03 8.42 -4.25
C THR A 18 -5.97 7.25 -4.50
N MET A 19 -5.45 6.01 -4.54
CA MET A 19 -6.25 4.81 -4.74
C MET A 19 -7.12 4.49 -3.52
N GLY A 20 -6.57 4.60 -2.30
CA GLY A 20 -7.32 4.46 -1.06
C GLY A 20 -8.44 5.50 -0.95
N PHE A 21 -8.16 6.76 -1.30
CA PHE A 21 -9.17 7.83 -1.32
C PHE A 21 -10.28 7.53 -2.32
N LYS A 22 -9.92 7.15 -3.54
CA LYS A 22 -10.89 6.78 -4.57
C LYS A 22 -11.83 5.67 -4.09
N TRP A 23 -11.30 4.60 -3.50
CA TRP A 23 -12.13 3.50 -3.02
C TRP A 23 -13.01 3.86 -1.83
N LEU A 24 -12.53 4.76 -0.96
CA LEU A 24 -13.34 5.26 0.14
C LEU A 24 -14.51 6.14 -0.36
N VAL A 25 -14.25 6.97 -1.38
CA VAL A 25 -15.29 7.77 -2.06
C VAL A 25 -16.29 6.86 -2.78
N ASP A 26 -15.80 5.87 -3.52
CA ASP A 26 -16.65 4.90 -4.22
C ASP A 26 -17.53 4.15 -3.20
N TYR A 27 -16.97 3.69 -2.08
CA TYR A 27 -17.75 3.05 -1.00
C TYR A 27 -18.87 3.96 -0.48
N ASN A 28 -18.55 5.20 -0.10
CA ASN A 28 -19.55 6.14 0.42
C ASN A 28 -20.63 6.48 -0.61
N HIS A 29 -20.28 6.56 -1.90
CA HIS A 29 -21.23 6.85 -2.97
C HIS A 29 -22.21 5.69 -3.20
N TYR A 30 -21.74 4.44 -3.09
CA TYR A 30 -22.57 3.27 -3.32
C TYR A 30 -23.24 2.73 -2.05
N GLN A 31 -22.83 3.15 -0.84
CA GLN A 31 -23.40 2.66 0.42
C GLN A 31 -24.93 2.76 0.48
N GLY A 32 -25.50 3.91 0.09
CA GLY A 32 -26.95 4.10 0.05
C GLY A 32 -27.68 3.25 -1.00
N ARG A 33 -26.98 2.76 -2.02
CA ARG A 33 -27.52 1.80 -3.00
C ARG A 33 -27.40 0.35 -2.52
N ILE A 34 -26.41 0.05 -1.68
CA ILE A 34 -26.21 -1.27 -1.08
C ILE A 34 -27.27 -1.56 -0.03
N GLU A 35 -27.63 -0.60 0.83
CA GLU A 35 -28.68 -0.80 1.85
C GLU A 35 -30.03 -1.15 1.20
N VAL A 36 -30.43 -0.39 0.17
CA VAL A 36 -31.65 -0.66 -0.59
C VAL A 36 -31.58 -2.00 -1.33
N ALA A 37 -30.42 -2.35 -1.89
CA ALA A 37 -30.22 -3.63 -2.54
C ALA A 37 -30.20 -4.81 -1.55
N GLN A 38 -29.65 -4.67 -0.35
CA GLN A 38 -29.64 -5.72 0.67
C GLN A 38 -31.04 -5.99 1.21
N GLU A 39 -31.88 -4.96 1.37
CA GLU A 39 -33.29 -5.13 1.72
C GLU A 39 -34.10 -5.84 0.62
N MET A 40 -33.80 -5.57 -0.66
CA MET A 40 -34.50 -6.21 -1.79
C MET A 40 -33.94 -7.59 -2.19
N SER A 41 -32.65 -7.86 -1.96
CA SER A 41 -31.98 -9.10 -2.36
C SER A 41 -32.30 -10.29 -1.45
N ALA A 42 -32.90 -10.06 -0.28
CA ALA A 42 -33.48 -11.12 0.54
C ALA A 42 -34.58 -11.91 -0.21
N THR A 43 -35.09 -11.40 -1.35
CA THR A 43 -36.22 -11.98 -2.07
C THR A 43 -35.85 -12.59 -3.43
N SER A 44 -34.63 -12.38 -3.98
CA SER A 44 -34.30 -12.92 -5.32
C SER A 44 -32.81 -13.21 -5.53
N ALA A 45 -32.54 -14.45 -5.98
CA ALA A 45 -31.22 -15.05 -6.20
C ALA A 45 -30.50 -14.52 -7.46
N HIS A 46 -30.46 -13.21 -7.67
CA HIS A 46 -29.67 -12.58 -8.73
C HIS A 46 -28.47 -11.85 -8.15
N ARG A 47 -27.32 -12.48 -8.31
CA ARG A 47 -25.99 -12.01 -7.89
C ARG A 47 -25.64 -10.74 -8.68
N SER A 48 -26.00 -9.57 -8.15
CA SER A 48 -25.62 -8.30 -8.74
C SER A 48 -24.10 -8.10 -8.64
N ILE A 49 -23.49 -7.54 -9.69
CA ILE A 49 -22.05 -7.22 -9.77
C ILE A 49 -21.60 -6.29 -8.61
N LEU A 50 -22.54 -5.55 -8.00
CA LEU A 50 -22.35 -4.92 -6.69
C LEU A 50 -22.64 -5.93 -5.57
N GLU A 51 -21.77 -6.93 -5.42
CA GLU A 51 -21.80 -7.77 -4.23
C GLU A 51 -21.39 -6.91 -3.02
N PRO A 52 -22.20 -6.82 -1.95
CA PRO A 52 -21.89 -6.02 -0.77
C PRO A 52 -20.52 -6.35 -0.17
N SER A 53 -20.10 -7.61 -0.27
CA SER A 53 -18.78 -8.10 0.15
C SER A 53 -17.62 -7.41 -0.57
N ASN A 54 -17.74 -7.18 -1.88
CA ASN A 54 -16.68 -6.56 -2.68
C ASN A 54 -16.45 -5.09 -2.30
N LEU A 55 -17.48 -4.37 -1.85
CA LEU A 55 -17.36 -2.98 -1.43
C LEU A 55 -16.79 -2.86 -0.02
N GLU A 56 -17.17 -3.76 0.88
CA GLU A 56 -16.56 -3.82 2.22
C GLU A 56 -15.08 -4.23 2.15
N ASP A 57 -14.71 -5.15 1.25
CA ASP A 57 -13.31 -5.49 1.00
C ASP A 57 -12.52 -4.32 0.41
N GLN A 58 -13.11 -3.52 -0.48
CA GLN A 58 -12.50 -2.29 -1.00
C GLN A 58 -12.29 -1.24 0.09
N ARG A 59 -13.23 -1.11 1.03
CA ARG A 59 -13.09 -0.23 2.20
C ARG A 59 -11.97 -0.70 3.13
N ARG A 60 -11.89 -2.00 3.43
CA ARG A 60 -10.79 -2.54 4.24
C ARG A 60 -9.45 -2.34 3.55
N ALA A 61 -9.39 -2.61 2.24
CA ALA A 61 -8.20 -2.42 1.43
C ALA A 61 -7.77 -0.94 1.36
N SER A 62 -8.71 0.02 1.35
CA SER A 62 -8.37 1.45 1.34
C SER A 62 -7.68 1.88 2.64
N PHE A 63 -8.17 1.43 3.81
CA PHE A 63 -7.49 1.67 5.08
C PHE A 63 -6.10 1.03 5.12
N MET A 64 -5.95 -0.18 4.57
CA MET A 64 -4.64 -0.83 4.46
C MET A 64 -3.68 -0.08 3.54
N LEU A 65 -4.17 0.46 2.41
CA LEU A 65 -3.37 1.31 1.52
C LEU A 65 -2.90 2.59 2.23
N TYR A 66 -3.73 3.21 3.06
CA TYR A 66 -3.32 4.36 3.89
C TYR A 66 -2.22 3.97 4.88
N ALA A 67 -2.43 2.89 5.64
CA ALA A 67 -1.47 2.43 6.64
C ALA A 67 -0.11 2.08 5.99
N VAL A 68 -0.14 1.37 4.87
CA VAL A 68 1.06 1.02 4.11
C VAL A 68 1.73 2.24 3.50
N GLY A 69 0.96 3.20 2.96
CA GLY A 69 1.50 4.46 2.44
C GLY A 69 2.25 5.25 3.52
N ILE A 70 1.68 5.35 4.73
CA ILE A 70 2.35 6.01 5.87
C ILE A 70 3.61 5.23 6.27
N LEU A 71 3.54 3.91 6.37
CA LEU A 71 4.68 3.08 6.74
C LEU A 71 5.82 3.19 5.70
N ALA A 72 5.47 3.25 4.41
CA ALA A 72 6.41 3.44 3.33
C ALA A 72 7.10 4.81 3.40
N LEU A 73 6.37 5.89 3.70
CA LEU A 73 6.95 7.22 3.94
C LEU A 73 7.91 7.22 5.12
N VAL A 74 7.47 6.69 6.26
CA VAL A 74 8.29 6.65 7.49
C VAL A 74 9.54 5.82 7.28
N SER A 75 9.42 4.62 6.71
CA SER A 75 10.58 3.77 6.41
C SER A 75 11.56 4.44 5.45
N SER A 76 11.06 5.16 4.44
CA SER A 76 11.88 5.91 3.48
C SER A 76 12.59 7.10 4.13
N ALA A 77 11.91 7.83 5.02
CA ALA A 77 12.51 8.93 5.78
C ALA A 77 13.60 8.44 6.76
N LEU A 78 13.38 7.27 7.36
CA LEU A 78 14.31 6.65 8.30
C LEU A 78 15.43 5.83 7.63
N LEU A 79 15.50 5.80 6.29
CA LEU A 79 16.48 5.03 5.52
C LEU A 79 17.93 5.31 5.96
N HIS A 80 18.23 6.54 6.39
CA HIS A 80 19.55 6.92 6.87
C HIS A 80 19.92 6.28 8.23
N PHE A 81 18.92 6.00 9.07
CA PHE A 81 19.10 5.42 10.41
C PHE A 81 18.99 3.89 10.41
N THR A 82 18.01 3.33 9.71
CA THR A 82 17.71 1.89 9.71
C THR A 82 18.51 1.10 8.66
N GLY A 83 19.05 1.80 7.67
CA GLY A 83 19.76 1.22 6.54
C GLY A 83 18.84 0.67 5.44
N PRO A 84 19.41 0.39 4.26
CA PRO A 84 18.62 0.04 3.08
C PRO A 84 18.02 -1.36 3.14
N ARG A 85 18.67 -2.34 3.78
CA ARG A 85 18.09 -3.69 3.90
C ARG A 85 16.81 -3.70 4.71
N THR A 86 16.81 -3.05 5.87
CA THR A 86 15.64 -2.95 6.74
C THR A 86 14.48 -2.25 6.03
N THR A 87 14.78 -1.12 5.37
CA THR A 87 13.79 -0.39 4.58
C THR A 87 13.25 -1.25 3.44
N GLY A 88 14.11 -2.02 2.77
CA GLY A 88 13.71 -2.92 1.69
C GLY A 88 12.77 -4.03 2.13
N VAL A 89 13.02 -4.64 3.30
CA VAL A 89 12.14 -5.66 3.88
C VAL A 89 10.78 -5.04 4.25
N ILE A 90 10.78 -3.87 4.90
CA ILE A 90 9.53 -3.19 5.28
C ILE A 90 8.70 -2.89 4.04
N LEU A 91 9.28 -2.27 3.01
CA LEU A 91 8.58 -1.95 1.77
C LEU A 91 8.07 -3.21 1.05
N GLY A 92 8.87 -4.28 1.01
CA GLY A 92 8.48 -5.54 0.37
C GLY A 92 7.31 -6.23 1.08
N VAL A 93 7.35 -6.34 2.41
CA VAL A 93 6.30 -7.00 3.19
C VAL A 93 5.01 -6.18 3.20
N SER A 94 5.11 -4.85 3.15
CA SER A 94 3.95 -3.96 3.17
C SER A 94 3.00 -4.14 1.98
N VAL A 95 3.49 -4.71 0.87
CA VAL A 95 2.68 -5.02 -0.32
C VAL A 95 1.67 -6.14 -0.05
N LEU A 96 1.99 -7.08 0.85
CA LEU A 96 1.17 -8.26 1.09
C LEU A 96 -0.14 -7.92 1.80
N LEU A 97 -0.11 -6.94 2.73
CA LEU A 97 -1.27 -6.58 3.54
C LEU A 97 -2.50 -6.15 2.71
N PRO A 98 -2.42 -5.16 1.82
CA PRO A 98 -3.57 -4.74 1.01
C PRO A 98 -3.92 -5.77 -0.08
N PHE A 99 -2.94 -6.56 -0.54
CA PHE A 99 -3.14 -7.61 -1.55
C PHE A 99 -4.09 -8.72 -1.08
N LEU A 100 -4.10 -9.04 0.22
CA LEU A 100 -5.00 -10.05 0.80
C LEU A 100 -6.49 -9.68 0.69
N PHE A 101 -6.81 -8.39 0.57
CA PHE A 101 -8.20 -7.92 0.47
C PHE A 101 -8.63 -7.78 -0.99
N THR A 102 -7.77 -7.21 -1.85
CA THR A 102 -8.07 -7.16 -3.27
C THR A 102 -6.82 -7.09 -4.12
N TRP A 103 -6.77 -7.90 -5.18
CA TRP A 103 -5.63 -7.99 -6.09
C TRP A 103 -5.33 -6.67 -6.80
N LYS A 104 -6.35 -5.80 -6.95
CA LYS A 104 -6.22 -4.48 -7.58
C LYS A 104 -5.24 -3.56 -6.84
N THR A 105 -4.98 -3.81 -5.55
CA THR A 105 -4.03 -3.01 -4.75
C THR A 105 -2.60 -3.08 -5.25
N LEU A 106 -2.23 -4.15 -5.99
CA LEU A 106 -0.93 -4.28 -6.63
C LEU A 106 -0.58 -3.08 -7.52
N LEU A 107 -1.57 -2.46 -8.17
CA LEU A 107 -1.37 -1.28 -9.00
C LEU A 107 -0.91 -0.06 -8.20
N ALA A 108 -1.31 0.07 -6.93
CA ALA A 108 -0.83 1.13 -6.05
C ALA A 108 0.50 0.77 -5.38
N THR A 109 0.72 -0.51 -5.09
CA THR A 109 1.86 -0.96 -4.29
C THR A 109 3.07 -1.44 -5.11
N PHE A 110 2.98 -1.53 -6.45
CA PHE A 110 4.09 -2.05 -7.27
C PHE A 110 5.38 -1.23 -7.10
N LEU A 111 5.27 0.09 -6.88
CA LEU A 111 6.42 0.96 -6.64
C LEU A 111 7.19 0.55 -5.38
N PHE A 112 6.51 0.00 -4.36
CA PHE A 112 7.16 -0.51 -3.16
C PHE A 112 7.92 -1.81 -3.42
N VAL A 113 7.43 -2.68 -4.32
CA VAL A 113 8.16 -3.88 -4.74
C VAL A 113 9.48 -3.49 -5.40
N ILE A 114 9.44 -2.52 -6.32
CA ILE A 114 10.63 -2.02 -7.02
C ILE A 114 11.59 -1.36 -6.02
N ALA A 115 11.07 -0.48 -5.15
CA ALA A 115 11.86 0.17 -4.12
C ALA A 115 12.49 -0.83 -3.15
N GLY A 116 11.75 -1.86 -2.75
CA GLY A 116 12.21 -2.94 -1.88
C GLY A 116 13.35 -3.74 -2.50
N ALA A 117 13.19 -4.18 -3.76
CA ALA A 117 14.23 -4.88 -4.49
C ALA A 117 15.50 -4.03 -4.67
N LEU A 118 15.33 -2.74 -4.97
CA LEU A 118 16.46 -1.82 -5.10
C LEU A 118 17.19 -1.61 -3.77
N ALA A 119 16.44 -1.53 -2.67
CA ALA A 119 17.00 -1.37 -1.33
C ALA A 119 17.73 -2.64 -0.85
N LEU A 120 17.26 -3.83 -1.20
CA LEU A 120 17.94 -5.09 -0.88
C LEU A 120 19.24 -5.29 -1.68
N THR A 121 19.30 -4.79 -2.90
CA THR A 121 20.48 -4.88 -3.78
C THR A 121 21.52 -3.80 -3.53
N THR A 122 21.17 -2.70 -2.86
CA THR A 122 22.15 -1.67 -2.48
C THR A 122 23.18 -2.18 -1.46
N ARG A 123 24.44 -2.25 -1.87
CA ARG A 123 25.58 -2.51 -0.97
C ARG A 123 25.96 -1.23 -0.24
N THR A 124 25.83 -1.19 1.08
CA THR A 124 26.40 -0.12 1.90
C THR A 124 27.89 -0.35 2.02
N VAL A 125 28.71 0.48 1.37
CA VAL A 125 30.14 0.58 1.70
C VAL A 125 30.21 1.18 3.09
N LYS A 126 30.49 0.35 4.10
CA LYS A 126 30.72 0.82 5.46
C LYS A 126 32.03 1.61 5.40
N ALA A 127 31.97 2.94 5.56
CA ALA A 127 33.16 3.76 5.66
C ALA A 127 34.02 3.21 6.81
N ALA A 128 35.28 2.89 6.52
CA ALA A 128 36.22 2.42 7.54
C ALA A 128 36.30 3.47 8.67
N PRO A 129 36.37 3.05 9.94
CA PRO A 129 36.58 4.00 11.02
C PRO A 129 37.86 4.78 10.72
N ALA A 130 37.74 6.11 10.65
CA ALA A 130 38.90 6.98 10.54
C ALA A 130 39.83 6.61 11.69
N ALA A 131 41.05 6.16 11.35
CA ALA A 131 42.06 5.87 12.34
C ALA A 131 42.24 7.12 13.20
N GLN A 132 41.91 7.00 14.48
CA GLN A 132 42.21 8.03 15.46
C GLN A 132 43.73 8.05 15.61
N THR A 133 44.37 9.06 15.01
CA THR A 133 45.79 9.39 15.20
C THR A 133 45.96 10.27 16.42
#